data_AF-A0A8C7TC44-F1
#
_entry.id   AF-A0A8C7TC44-F1
#
_cell.length_a   1.000
_cell.length_b   1.000
_cell.length_c   1.000
_cell.angle_alpha   90.00
_cell.angle_beta   90.00
_cell.angle_gamma   90.00
#
_symmetry.space_group_name_H-M   'P 1'
#
loop_
_entity.id
_entity.type
_entity.pdbx_description
1 polymer ?
#
loop_
_entity_poly.entity_id
_entity_poly.type
_entity_poly.pdbx_seq_one_letter_code
_entity_poly.pdbx_strand_id
1 'polypeptide(L)' 'MTVASPCTQGLVDSSHPQALLSRLNEQRSQGLFCDVTIVVEDVKFRAHRNILAACSGYFRS' A
#
# COMPACT_ATOMS: atom_id res chain seq x y z
N MET A 1 36.17 -16.04 9.64
CA MET A 1 35.36 -15.90 8.41
C MET A 1 34.32 -14.82 8.68
N THR A 2 34.60 -13.60 8.25
CA THR A 2 33.66 -12.47 8.37
C THR A 2 32.73 -12.56 7.18
N VAL A 3 31.44 -12.86 7.41
CA VAL A 3 30.44 -12.72 6.35
C VAL A 3 30.34 -11.23 6.03
N ALA A 4 30.71 -10.84 4.81
CA ALA A 4 30.47 -9.49 4.34
C ALA A 4 28.96 -9.27 4.31
N SER A 5 28.47 -8.33 5.14
CA SER A 5 27.09 -7.85 5.04
C SER A 5 26.84 -7.39 3.61
N PRO A 6 25.81 -7.90 2.90
CA PRO A 6 25.57 -7.48 1.54
C PRO A 6 25.26 -5.99 1.54
N CYS A 7 26.08 -5.22 0.80
CA CYS A 7 25.91 -3.79 0.64
C CYS A 7 24.62 -3.55 -0.17
N THR A 8 23.56 -3.11 0.50
CA THR A 8 22.26 -2.81 -0.12
C THR A 8 22.24 -1.49 -0.90
N GLN A 9 23.39 -0.80 -1.05
CA GLN A 9 23.50 0.59 -1.54
C GLN A 9 23.15 0.81 -3.04
N GLY A 10 22.54 -0.15 -3.74
CA GLY A 10 22.17 0.03 -5.15
C GLY A 10 20.86 -0.61 -5.61
N LEU A 11 20.06 -1.21 -4.70
CA LEU A 11 18.86 -1.99 -5.08
C LEU A 11 17.53 -1.32 -4.72
N VAL A 12 17.55 -0.21 -3.99
CA VAL A 12 16.35 0.54 -3.57
C VAL A 12 16.21 1.80 -4.40
N ASP A 13 15.32 1.73 -5.40
CA ASP A 13 14.82 2.92 -6.09
C ASP A 13 13.96 3.74 -5.13
N SER A 14 14.43 4.95 -4.79
CA SER A 14 13.75 5.86 -3.88
C SER A 14 12.43 6.40 -4.43
N SER A 15 12.22 6.35 -5.75
CA SER A 15 10.98 6.76 -6.40
C SER A 15 9.90 5.66 -6.39
N HIS A 16 10.30 4.41 -6.21
CA HIS A 16 9.42 3.25 -6.28
C HIS A 16 8.21 3.33 -5.32
N PRO A 17 8.36 3.69 -4.03
CA PRO A 17 7.21 3.78 -3.12
C PRO A 17 6.16 4.80 -3.58
N GLN A 18 6.61 5.96 -4.09
CA GLN A 18 5.71 7.01 -4.57
C GLN A 18 4.97 6.58 -5.84
N ALA A 19 5.68 5.94 -6.78
CA ALA A 19 5.10 5.40 -7.99
C ALA A 19 4.05 4.32 -7.67
N LEU A 20 4.39 3.39 -6.76
CA LEU A 20 3.50 2.33 -6.32
C LEU A 20 2.21 2.89 -5.69
N LEU A 21 2.32 3.82 -4.74
CA LEU A 21 1.16 4.44 -4.09
C LEU A 21 0.29 5.22 -5.10
N SER A 22 0.91 5.86 -6.08
CA SER A 22 0.18 6.58 -7.14
C SER A 22 -0.67 5.61 -7.98
N ARG A 23 -0.12 4.45 -8.35
CA ARG A 23 -0.85 3.40 -9.08
C ARG A 23 -1.94 2.74 -8.25
N LEU A 24 -1.69 2.47 -6.97
CA LEU A 24 -2.70 1.93 -6.06
C LEU A 24 -3.87 2.90 -5.87
N ASN A 25 -3.59 4.21 -5.80
CA ASN A 25 -4.64 5.22 -5.72
C ASN A 25 -5.47 5.31 -7.02
N GLU A 26 -4.83 5.17 -8.19
CA GLU A 26 -5.52 5.09 -9.49
C GLU A 26 -6.41 3.83 -9.58
N GLN A 27 -5.92 2.68 -9.13
CA GLN A 27 -6.74 1.47 -9.02
C GLN A 27 -7.93 1.68 -8.08
N ARG A 28 -7.71 2.36 -6.94
CA ARG A 28 -8.78 2.68 -5.98
C ARG A 28 -9.87 3.54 -6.60
N SER A 29 -9.51 4.59 -7.35
CA SER A 29 -10.48 5.48 -8.00
C SER A 29 -11.28 4.79 -9.10
N GLN A 30 -10.66 3.83 -9.81
CA GLN A 30 -11.31 3.00 -10.82
C GLN A 30 -12.08 1.80 -10.23
N GLY A 31 -11.95 1.54 -8.92
CA GLY A 31 -12.54 0.37 -8.26
C GLY A 31 -11.88 -0.96 -8.62
N LEU A 32 -10.66 -0.94 -9.15
CA LEU A 32 -9.89 -2.13 -9.50
C LEU A 32 -9.21 -2.72 -8.25
N PHE A 33 -9.33 -4.03 -8.12
CA PHE A 33 -8.74 -4.82 -7.02
C PHE A 33 -9.18 -4.40 -5.60
N CYS A 34 -10.12 -3.47 -5.47
CA CYS A 34 -10.70 -3.09 -4.18
C CYS A 34 -11.55 -4.23 -3.64
N ASP A 35 -11.08 -4.82 -2.55
CA ASP A 35 -11.63 -6.00 -1.85
C ASP A 35 -12.40 -5.63 -0.57
N VAL A 36 -12.48 -4.33 -0.24
CA VAL A 36 -13.28 -3.80 0.88
C VAL A 36 -14.02 -2.53 0.48
N THR A 37 -15.19 -2.32 1.09
CA THR A 37 -15.93 -1.06 1.05
C THR A 37 -16.18 -0.58 2.46
N ILE A 38 -15.67 0.60 2.81
CA ILE A 38 -15.94 1.28 4.07
C ILE A 38 -17.17 2.14 3.87
N VAL A 39 -18.13 2.05 4.79
CA VAL A 39 -19.34 2.86 4.79
C VAL A 39 -19.26 3.82 5.96
N VAL A 40 -19.34 5.11 5.68
CA VAL A 40 -19.41 6.18 6.70
C VAL A 40 -20.71 6.93 6.44
N GLU A 41 -21.66 6.77 7.35
CA GLU A 41 -23.04 7.20 7.14
C GLU A 41 -23.59 6.61 5.82
N ASP A 42 -23.98 7.44 4.85
CA ASP A 42 -24.49 7.01 3.54
C ASP A 42 -23.42 7.02 2.44
N VAL A 43 -22.16 7.32 2.79
CA VAL A 43 -21.06 7.40 1.81
C VAL A 43 -20.25 6.10 1.79
N LYS A 44 -20.00 5.59 0.58
CA LYS A 44 -19.27 4.33 0.35
C LYS A 44 -17.88 4.60 -0.25
N PHE A 45 -16.86 4.06 0.40
CA PHE A 45 -15.46 4.17 -0.03
C PHE A 45 -14.89 2.78 -0.35
N ARG A 46 -14.59 2.54 -1.62
CA ARG A 46 -13.84 1.34 -2.03
C ARG A 46 -12.36 1.53 -1.70
N ALA A 47 -11.73 0.48 -1.18
CA ALA A 47 -10.32 0.50 -0.80
C ALA A 47 -9.69 -0.90 -0.90
N HIS A 48 -8.39 -0.97 -0.65
CA HIS A 48 -7.61 -2.20 -0.56
C HIS A 48 -7.30 -2.51 0.91
N ARG A 49 -7.70 -3.70 1.39
CA ARG A 49 -7.52 -4.10 2.80
C ARG A 49 -6.07 -4.08 3.25
N ASN A 50 -5.16 -4.57 2.40
CA ASN A 50 -3.73 -4.63 2.68
C ASN A 50 -3.11 -3.24 2.91
N ILE A 51 -3.50 -2.24 2.10
CA ILE A 51 -3.03 -0.85 2.24
C ILE A 51 -3.56 -0.25 3.55
N LEU A 52 -4.84 -0.46 3.86
CA LEU A 52 -5.42 0.02 5.12
C LEU A 52 -4.73 -0.58 6.35
N ALA A 53 -4.51 -1.90 6.38
CA ALA A 53 -3.84 -2.60 7.48
C ALA A 53 -2.36 -2.18 7.67
N ALA A 54 -1.69 -1.85 6.57
CA ALA A 54 -0.31 -1.36 6.58
C ALA A 54 -0.23 0.05 7.18
N CYS A 55 -1.19 0.92 6.87
CA CYS A 55 -1.17 2.33 7.27
C CYS A 55 -1.88 2.64 8.60
N SER A 56 -2.75 1.76 9.10
CA SER A 56 -3.52 1.98 10.33
C SER A 56 -3.74 0.71 11.12
N GLY A 57 -3.44 0.76 12.43
CA GLY A 57 -3.70 -0.34 13.35
C GLY A 57 -5.19 -0.70 13.47
N TYR A 58 -6.09 0.27 13.25
CA TYR A 58 -7.54 0.06 13.29
C TYR A 58 -8.02 -0.94 12.24
N PHE A 59 -7.37 -0.98 11.07
CA PHE A 59 -7.73 -1.86 9.96
C PHE A 59 -6.87 -3.13 9.89
N ARG A 60 -6.01 -3.38 10.88
CA ARG A 60 -5.05 -4.50 10.86
C ARG A 60 -5.64 -5.83 11.33
N SER A 61 -6.70 -5.79 12.14
CA SER A 61 -7.38 -6.94 12.77
C SER A 61 -8.57 -7.44 11.97
#